data_AF-A0A0F5ALT2-F1
#
_entry.id   AF-A0A0F5ALT2-F1
#
_cell.length_a   1.000
_cell.length_b   1.000
_cell.length_c   1.000
_cell.angle_alpha   90.00
_cell.angle_beta   90.00
_cell.angle_gamma   90.00
#
_symmetry.space_group_name_H-M   'P 1'
#
loop_
_entity.id
_entity.type
_entity.pdbx_description
1 polymer ?
#
loop_
_entity_poly.entity_id
_entity_poly.type
_entity_poly.pdbx_seq_one_letter_code
_entity_poly.pdbx_strand_id
1 'polypeptide(L)'
;MLDAFRDFSGLITTILIILGWAVIYSNAKKIATRSETKSLLDRALEQAELCSNFATDFWLPGSSVQPDPDHFQLVFMTQISRLNVTIKALEHRCIKVDSGLLAKFITHSTLNAEQMSEFGKTKRNEKGLQINHACMRLTESLIAEFDRRYKPIDRWIKPRACGA
;
A
#
# COMPACT_ATOMS: atom_id res chain seq x y z
N MET A 1 -62.06 14.40 -0.10
CA MET A 1 -61.09 14.49 -1.21
C MET A 1 -59.74 15.03 -0.74
N LEU A 2 -59.71 16.09 0.08
CA LEU A 2 -58.48 16.63 0.70
C LEU A 2 -57.75 15.64 1.64
N ASP A 3 -58.48 14.87 2.46
CA ASP A 3 -57.85 13.92 3.40
C ASP A 3 -57.14 12.75 2.70
N ALA A 4 -57.75 12.18 1.65
CA ALA A 4 -57.14 11.13 0.85
C ALA A 4 -55.85 11.58 0.14
N PHE A 5 -55.78 12.84 -0.28
CA PHE A 5 -54.56 13.43 -0.84
C PHE A 5 -53.47 13.65 0.22
N ARG A 6 -53.85 14.01 1.45
CA ARG A 6 -52.93 14.14 2.58
C ARG A 6 -52.32 12.78 2.95
N ASP A 7 -53.12 11.73 2.99
CA ASP A 7 -52.65 10.39 3.32
C ASP A 7 -51.74 9.81 2.23
N PHE A 8 -52.06 10.04 0.95
CA PHE A 8 -51.21 9.64 -0.18
C PHE A 8 -49.86 10.35 -0.19
N SER A 9 -49.83 11.65 0.11
CA SER A 9 -48.57 12.40 0.21
C SER A 9 -47.70 11.94 1.40
N GLY A 10 -48.30 11.54 2.53
CA GLY A 10 -47.59 10.91 3.66
C GLY A 10 -46.94 9.56 3.33
N LEU A 11 -47.60 8.75 2.50
CA LEU A 11 -47.03 7.49 2.01
C LEU A 11 -45.86 7.73 1.06
N ILE A 12 -45.98 8.68 0.14
CA ILE A 12 -44.90 9.04 -0.80
C ILE A 12 -43.68 9.54 -0.04
N THR A 13 -43.84 10.42 0.95
CA THR A 13 -42.70 10.93 1.73
C THR A 13 -42.02 9.83 2.51
N THR A 14 -42.78 8.91 3.10
CA THR A 14 -42.23 7.75 3.83
C THR A 14 -41.42 6.84 2.90
N ILE A 15 -41.95 6.52 1.71
CA ILE A 15 -41.24 5.71 0.71
C ILE A 15 -39.95 6.41 0.23
N LEU A 16 -40.00 7.72 -0.02
CA LEU A 16 -38.83 8.51 -0.42
C LEU A 16 -37.75 8.50 0.65
N ILE A 17 -38.13 8.61 1.93
CA ILE A 17 -37.18 8.53 3.05
C ILE A 17 -36.47 7.16 3.05
N ILE A 18 -37.22 6.06 2.91
CA ILE A 18 -36.65 4.71 2.89
C ILE A 18 -35.67 4.54 1.70
N LEU A 19 -36.05 4.99 0.51
CA LEU A 19 -35.19 4.94 -0.67
C LEU A 19 -33.93 5.81 -0.51
N GLY A 20 -34.08 7.01 0.06
CA GLY A 20 -32.97 7.90 0.36
C GLY A 20 -31.94 7.23 1.28
N TRP A 21 -32.40 6.62 2.37
CA TRP A 21 -31.52 5.88 3.29
C TRP A 21 -30.85 4.68 2.63
N ALA A 22 -31.54 3.94 1.77
CA ALA A 22 -30.95 2.80 1.05
C ALA A 22 -29.78 3.23 0.14
N VAL A 23 -29.91 4.37 -0.54
CA VAL A 23 -28.84 4.96 -1.37
C VAL A 23 -27.68 5.44 -0.51
N ILE A 24 -27.96 6.17 0.58
CA ILE A 24 -26.95 6.66 1.52
C ILE A 24 -26.15 5.49 2.10
N TYR A 25 -26.84 4.45 2.59
CA TYR A 25 -26.22 3.26 3.15
C TYR A 25 -25.31 2.54 2.14
N SER A 26 -25.79 2.38 0.91
CA SER A 26 -25.02 1.72 -0.16
C SER A 26 -23.74 2.49 -0.50
N ASN A 27 -23.79 3.82 -0.52
CA ASN A 27 -22.63 4.66 -0.76
C ASN A 27 -21.67 4.67 0.42
N ALA A 28 -22.18 4.77 1.66
CA ALA A 28 -21.38 4.69 2.88
C ALA A 28 -20.59 3.37 2.94
N LYS A 29 -21.24 2.24 2.61
CA LYS A 29 -20.59 0.93 2.53
C LYS A 29 -19.45 0.89 1.51
N LYS A 30 -19.66 1.43 0.30
CA LYS A 30 -18.61 1.51 -0.73
C LYS A 30 -17.42 2.36 -0.28
N ILE A 31 -17.68 3.51 0.34
CA ILE A 31 -16.65 4.40 0.86
C ILE A 31 -15.85 3.71 1.98
N ALA A 32 -16.53 3.05 2.92
CA ALA A 32 -15.91 2.32 4.01
C ALA A 32 -14.99 1.20 3.51
N THR A 33 -15.44 0.37 2.57
CA THR A 33 -14.59 -0.69 2.00
C THR A 33 -13.36 -0.12 1.29
N ARG A 34 -13.51 1.01 0.57
CA ARG A 34 -12.37 1.69 -0.06
C ARG A 34 -11.40 2.22 0.99
N SER A 35 -11.88 2.88 2.04
CA SER A 35 -11.02 3.45 3.09
C SER A 35 -10.30 2.37 3.89
N GLU A 36 -10.95 1.25 4.19
CA GLU A 36 -10.29 0.10 4.80
C GLU A 36 -9.20 -0.51 3.90
N THR A 37 -9.45 -0.56 2.59
CA THR A 37 -8.45 -1.09 1.66
C THR A 37 -7.27 -0.13 1.53
N LYS A 38 -7.55 1.18 1.55
CA LYS A 38 -6.51 2.20 1.57
C LYS A 38 -5.68 2.14 2.85
N SER A 39 -6.29 1.94 4.02
CA SER A 39 -5.51 1.81 5.27
C SER A 39 -4.60 0.57 5.27
N LEU A 40 -5.03 -0.54 4.67
CA LEU A 40 -4.16 -1.70 4.46
C LEU A 40 -3.02 -1.42 3.47
N LEU A 41 -3.31 -0.69 2.39
CA LEU A 41 -2.30 -0.26 1.44
C LEU A 41 -1.26 0.63 2.12
N ASP A 42 -1.71 1.67 2.81
CA ASP A 42 -0.85 2.63 3.50
C ASP A 42 0.05 1.91 4.53
N ARG A 43 -0.49 0.91 5.25
CA ARG A 43 0.28 0.04 6.15
C ARG A 43 1.31 -0.82 5.41
N ALA A 44 0.97 -1.36 4.23
CA ALA A 44 1.92 -2.14 3.43
C ALA A 44 3.06 -1.26 2.89
N LEU A 45 2.75 -0.04 2.46
CA LEU A 45 3.72 0.94 2.00
C LEU A 45 4.67 1.34 3.13
N GLU A 46 4.13 1.63 4.32
CA GLU A 46 4.93 1.93 5.50
C GLU A 46 5.85 0.76 5.87
N GLN A 47 5.34 -0.48 5.84
CA GLN A 47 6.14 -1.67 6.11
C GLN A 47 7.25 -1.89 5.08
N ALA A 48 6.97 -1.69 3.78
CA ALA A 48 7.96 -1.79 2.72
C ALA A 48 9.07 -0.74 2.88
N GLU A 49 8.67 0.49 3.22
CA GLU A 49 9.61 1.59 3.47
C GLU A 49 10.47 1.33 4.71
N LEU A 50 9.90 0.82 5.80
CA LEU A 50 10.66 0.39 6.98
C LEU A 50 11.66 -0.71 6.65
N CYS A 51 11.28 -1.70 5.81
CA CYS A 51 12.20 -2.73 5.35
C CYS A 51 13.34 -2.12 4.51
N SER A 52 13.02 -1.17 3.62
CA SER A 52 13.99 -0.50 2.75
C SER A 52 15.00 0.31 3.56
N ASN A 53 14.53 1.09 4.52
CA ASN A 53 15.40 1.88 5.41
C ASN A 53 16.28 0.98 6.26
N PHE A 54 15.72 -0.07 6.88
CA PHE A 54 16.51 -1.02 7.65
C PHE A 54 17.60 -1.72 6.82
N ALA A 55 17.26 -2.14 5.60
CA ALA A 55 18.24 -2.73 4.69
C ALA A 55 19.29 -1.71 4.24
N THR A 56 18.89 -0.49 3.91
CA THR A 56 19.80 0.57 3.47
C THR A 56 20.76 1.00 4.59
N ASP A 57 20.28 1.11 5.82
CA ASP A 57 21.08 1.42 7.01
C ASP A 57 22.12 0.35 7.32
N PHE A 58 21.79 -0.92 7.04
CA PHE A 58 22.75 -2.02 7.09
C PHE A 58 23.83 -1.86 6.02
N TRP A 59 23.47 -1.57 4.77
CA TRP A 59 24.43 -1.51 3.66
C TRP A 59 25.29 -0.22 3.65
N LEU A 60 24.76 0.93 4.09
CA LEU A 60 25.46 2.21 4.00
C LEU A 60 26.52 2.38 5.10
N PRO A 61 27.74 2.81 4.73
CA PRO A 61 28.79 3.06 5.72
C PRO A 61 28.51 4.36 6.48
N GLY A 62 28.16 4.24 7.76
CA GLY A 62 27.89 5.39 8.65
C GLY A 62 26.86 5.11 9.75
N SER A 63 26.16 3.97 9.71
CA SER A 63 25.30 3.54 10.82
C SER A 63 26.13 3.24 12.07
N SER A 64 25.71 3.79 13.21
CA SER A 64 26.44 3.81 14.48
C SER A 64 26.63 2.43 15.14
N VAL A 65 25.99 1.41 14.59
CA VAL A 65 26.12 0.00 14.96
C VAL A 65 26.13 -0.76 13.65
N GLN A 66 27.27 -1.31 13.21
CA GLN A 66 27.23 -2.30 12.13
C GLN A 66 26.58 -3.55 12.71
N PRO A 67 25.33 -3.88 12.32
CA PRO A 67 24.65 -5.03 12.87
C PRO A 67 25.39 -6.28 12.44
N ASP A 68 25.53 -7.23 13.36
CA ASP A 68 25.91 -8.59 13.04
C ASP A 68 25.03 -9.11 11.88
N PRO A 69 25.59 -9.70 10.81
CA PRO A 69 24.82 -10.17 9.66
C PRO A 69 23.66 -11.11 10.04
N ASP A 70 23.86 -11.95 11.06
CA ASP A 70 22.83 -12.86 11.57
C ASP A 70 21.67 -12.08 12.22
N HIS A 71 22.00 -11.07 13.03
CA HIS A 71 21.00 -10.19 13.63
C HIS A 71 20.22 -9.41 12.56
N PHE A 72 20.92 -8.89 11.55
CA PHE A 72 20.29 -8.23 10.41
C PHE A 72 19.29 -9.17 9.71
N GLN A 73 19.72 -10.39 9.37
CA GLN A 73 18.88 -11.34 8.65
C GLN A 73 17.63 -11.73 9.47
N LEU A 74 17.77 -11.96 10.77
CA LEU A 74 16.65 -12.29 11.65
C LEU A 74 15.61 -11.16 11.70
N VAL A 75 16.05 -9.93 11.94
CA VAL A 75 15.16 -8.76 12.05
C VAL A 75 14.52 -8.47 10.68
N PHE A 76 15.30 -8.50 9.60
CA PHE A 76 14.81 -8.26 8.26
C PHE A 76 13.75 -9.28 7.85
N MET A 77 14.00 -10.58 8.06
CA MET A 77 13.03 -11.64 7.73
C MET A 77 11.72 -11.52 8.53
N THR A 78 11.81 -11.03 9.78
CA THR A 78 10.62 -10.74 10.58
C THR A 78 9.79 -9.60 9.97
N GLN A 79 10.44 -8.52 9.51
CA GLN A 79 9.75 -7.41 8.85
C GLN A 79 9.15 -7.82 7.50
N ILE A 80 9.88 -8.61 6.71
CA ILE A 80 9.38 -9.18 5.45
C ILE A 80 8.18 -10.08 5.70
N SER A 81 8.21 -10.91 6.75
CA SER A 81 7.08 -11.77 7.11
C SER A 81 5.83 -10.94 7.45
N ARG A 82 6.00 -9.83 8.19
CA ARG A 82 4.90 -8.90 8.48
C ARG A 82 4.35 -8.24 7.23
N LEU A 83 5.23 -7.79 6.32
CA LEU A 83 4.84 -7.23 5.01
C LEU A 83 4.07 -8.26 4.18
N ASN A 84 4.54 -9.51 4.13
CA ASN A 84 3.90 -10.59 3.37
C ASN A 84 2.48 -10.90 3.87
N VAL A 85 2.26 -10.86 5.20
CA VAL A 85 0.91 -11.01 5.77
C VAL A 85 -0.01 -9.87 5.31
N THR A 86 0.47 -8.63 5.31
CA THR A 86 -0.31 -7.48 4.83
C THR A 86 -0.57 -7.56 3.33
N ILE A 87 0.41 -7.99 2.53
CA ILE A 87 0.24 -8.21 1.08
C ILE A 87 -0.82 -9.28 0.82
N LYS A 88 -0.80 -10.42 1.53
CA LYS A 88 -1.85 -11.44 1.42
C LYS A 88 -3.24 -10.88 1.75
N ALA A 89 -3.35 -10.01 2.76
CA ALA A 89 -4.61 -9.34 3.07
C ALA A 89 -5.08 -8.40 1.94
N LEU A 90 -4.16 -7.76 1.22
CA LEU A 90 -4.46 -6.96 0.03
C LEU A 90 -4.89 -7.83 -1.16
N GLU A 91 -4.27 -8.99 -1.35
CA GLU A 91 -4.64 -9.95 -2.39
C GLU A 91 -6.08 -10.45 -2.24
N HIS A 92 -6.53 -10.71 -1.00
CA HIS A 92 -7.93 -11.03 -0.70
C HIS A 92 -8.91 -9.92 -1.13
N ARG A 93 -8.45 -8.66 -1.25
CA ARG A 93 -9.23 -7.50 -1.72
C ARG A 93 -9.02 -7.21 -3.22
N CYS A 94 -8.47 -8.18 -3.96
CA CYS A 94 -8.16 -8.12 -5.39
C CYS A 94 -7.08 -7.10 -5.77
N ILE A 95 -6.20 -6.71 -4.85
CA ILE A 95 -4.99 -5.94 -5.15
C ILE A 95 -3.87 -6.95 -5.34
N LYS A 96 -3.48 -7.21 -6.59
CA LYS A 96 -2.44 -8.19 -6.91
C LYS A 96 -1.08 -7.55 -6.79
N VAL A 97 -0.18 -8.15 -6.01
CA VAL A 97 1.22 -7.74 -5.98
C VAL A 97 1.99 -8.69 -6.86
N ASP A 98 2.88 -8.14 -7.71
CA ASP A 98 3.80 -9.00 -8.44
C ASP A 98 4.77 -9.65 -7.45
N SER A 99 4.58 -10.95 -7.22
CA SER A 99 5.45 -11.79 -6.39
C SER A 99 6.93 -11.67 -6.81
N GLY A 100 7.21 -11.40 -8.09
CA GLY A 100 8.56 -11.17 -8.60
C GLY A 100 9.17 -9.85 -8.12
N LEU A 101 8.38 -8.80 -7.90
CA LEU A 101 8.87 -7.54 -7.33
C LEU A 101 9.23 -7.69 -5.85
N LEU A 102 8.36 -8.37 -5.08
CA LEU A 102 8.64 -8.66 -3.67
C LEU A 102 9.88 -9.55 -3.53
N ALA A 103 10.00 -10.60 -4.34
CA ALA A 103 11.17 -11.48 -4.33
C ALA A 103 12.46 -10.74 -4.71
N LYS A 104 12.41 -9.86 -5.73
CA LYS A 104 13.56 -9.02 -6.11
C LYS A 104 13.97 -8.09 -4.97
N PHE A 105 13.02 -7.45 -4.30
CA PHE A 105 13.30 -6.60 -3.15
C PHE A 105 14.00 -7.38 -2.03
N ILE A 106 13.42 -8.51 -1.61
CA ILE A 106 14.02 -9.38 -0.58
C ILE A 106 15.43 -9.81 -0.98
N THR A 107 15.59 -10.27 -2.23
CA THR A 107 16.87 -10.74 -2.75
C THR A 107 17.91 -9.63 -2.76
N HIS A 108 17.58 -8.42 -3.25
CA HIS A 108 18.53 -7.31 -3.26
C HIS A 108 18.96 -6.89 -1.85
N SER A 109 18.05 -7.00 -0.87
CA SER A 109 18.33 -6.66 0.53
C SER A 109 19.20 -7.69 1.24
N THR A 110 19.02 -9.00 0.98
CA THR A 110 19.73 -10.06 1.71
C THR A 110 20.93 -10.65 0.98
N LEU A 111 21.02 -10.47 -0.34
CA LEU A 111 22.06 -11.12 -1.15
C LEU A 111 23.46 -10.64 -0.76
N ASN A 112 24.27 -11.57 -0.26
CA ASN A 112 25.63 -11.39 0.23
C ASN A 112 25.72 -10.49 1.47
N ALA A 113 24.68 -10.47 2.31
CA ALA A 113 24.71 -9.74 3.58
C ALA A 113 25.84 -10.22 4.50
N GLU A 114 26.17 -11.51 4.48
CA GLU A 114 27.29 -12.11 5.23
C GLU A 114 28.66 -11.53 4.83
N GLN A 115 28.82 -11.14 3.56
CA GLN A 115 30.06 -10.57 3.01
C GLN A 115 30.07 -9.04 3.03
N MET A 116 29.16 -8.40 3.77
CA MET A 116 29.01 -6.94 3.82
C MET A 116 30.34 -6.24 4.18
N SER A 117 31.09 -6.82 5.12
CA SER A 117 32.39 -6.32 5.60
C SER A 117 33.49 -6.35 4.53
N GLU A 118 33.40 -7.28 3.58
CA GLU A 118 34.36 -7.45 2.48
C GLU A 118 34.13 -6.43 1.36
N PHE A 119 32.95 -5.79 1.30
CA PHE A 119 32.63 -4.83 0.25
C PHE A 119 33.18 -3.43 0.54
N GLY A 120 33.83 -2.86 -0.48
CA GLY A 120 34.21 -1.44 -0.49
C GLY A 120 32.98 -0.52 -0.47
N LYS A 121 33.20 0.74 -0.03
CA LYS A 121 32.16 1.78 0.08
C LYS A 121 31.32 1.96 -1.19
N THR A 122 31.96 1.94 -2.37
CA THR A 122 31.26 2.10 -3.65
C THR A 122 30.24 0.99 -3.92
N LYS A 123 30.61 -0.28 -3.70
CA LYS A 123 29.71 -1.43 -3.89
C LYS A 123 28.57 -1.42 -2.87
N ARG A 124 28.86 -1.03 -1.63
CA ARG A 124 27.86 -0.88 -0.58
C ARG A 124 26.82 0.20 -0.90
N ASN A 125 27.26 1.34 -1.42
CA ASN A 125 26.35 2.39 -1.90
C ASN A 125 25.48 1.92 -3.07
N GLU A 126 26.07 1.16 -4.01
CA GLU A 126 25.34 0.57 -5.14
C GLU A 126 24.24 -0.38 -4.65
N LYS A 127 24.54 -1.22 -3.65
CA LYS A 127 23.56 -2.11 -3.01
C LYS A 127 22.41 -1.33 -2.37
N GLY A 128 22.70 -0.28 -1.60
CA GLY A 128 21.68 0.60 -1.04
C GLY A 128 20.77 1.21 -2.12
N LEU A 129 21.35 1.65 -3.24
CA LEU A 129 20.59 2.18 -4.38
C LEU A 129 19.68 1.11 -5.02
N GLN A 130 20.20 -0.10 -5.22
CA GLN A 130 19.42 -1.22 -5.78
C GLN A 130 18.22 -1.59 -4.88
N ILE A 131 18.42 -1.61 -3.57
CA ILE A 131 17.38 -1.87 -2.58
C ILE A 131 16.28 -0.81 -2.66
N ASN A 132 16.66 0.47 -2.64
CA ASN A 132 15.70 1.55 -2.71
C ASN A 132 14.90 1.52 -4.01
N HIS A 133 15.57 1.32 -5.15
CA HIS A 133 14.90 1.21 -6.44
C HIS A 133 13.97 -0.01 -6.53
N ALA A 134 14.32 -1.14 -5.92
CA ALA A 134 13.43 -2.29 -5.82
C ALA A 134 12.20 -2.00 -4.95
N CYS A 135 12.37 -1.28 -3.83
CA CYS A 135 11.27 -0.81 -2.99
C CYS A 135 10.35 0.16 -3.74
N MET A 136 10.91 1.15 -4.45
CA MET A 136 10.13 2.10 -5.24
C MET A 136 9.25 1.40 -6.27
N ARG A 137 9.78 0.39 -6.97
CA ARG A 137 8.98 -0.41 -7.93
C ARG A 137 7.86 -1.20 -7.25
N LEU A 138 8.10 -1.75 -6.07
CA LEU A 138 7.07 -2.42 -5.28
C LEU A 138 5.95 -1.43 -4.88
N THR A 139 6.34 -0.25 -4.40
CA THR A 139 5.42 0.84 -4.03
C THR A 139 4.60 1.32 -5.22
N GLU A 140 5.23 1.57 -6.37
CA GLU A 140 4.53 1.94 -7.61
C GLU A 140 3.52 0.87 -8.02
N SER A 141 3.91 -0.41 -7.99
CA SER A 141 3.00 -1.51 -8.33
C SER A 141 1.80 -1.58 -7.38
N LEU A 142 2.02 -1.40 -6.08
CA LEU A 142 0.96 -1.42 -5.07
C LEU A 142 -0.05 -0.27 -5.28
N ILE A 143 0.46 0.94 -5.52
CA ILE A 143 -0.37 2.12 -5.78
C ILE A 143 -1.12 1.97 -7.11
N ALA A 144 -0.44 1.54 -8.17
CA ALA A 144 -1.06 1.36 -9.49
C ALA A 144 -2.20 0.33 -9.47
N GLU A 145 -2.03 -0.78 -8.73
CA GLU A 145 -3.08 -1.79 -8.59
C GLU A 145 -4.25 -1.32 -7.73
N PHE A 146 -3.97 -0.53 -6.68
CA PHE A 146 -5.03 0.13 -5.92
C PHE A 146 -5.83 1.10 -6.81
N ASP A 147 -5.18 1.94 -7.60
CA ASP A 147 -5.83 2.89 -8.50
C ASP A 147 -6.58 2.20 -9.65
N ARG A 148 -6.08 1.05 -10.11
CA ARG A 148 -6.78 0.20 -11.07
C ARG A 148 -8.10 -0.30 -10.50
N ARG A 149 -8.11 -0.70 -9.21
CA ARG A 149 -9.30 -1.19 -8.51
C ARG A 149 -10.25 -0.06 -8.12
N TYR A 150 -9.72 1.05 -7.62
CA TYR A 150 -10.44 2.22 -7.13
C TYR A 150 -10.06 3.44 -7.95
N LYS A 151 -10.63 3.55 -9.15
CA LYS A 151 -10.34 4.66 -10.06
C LYS A 151 -10.47 6.02 -9.34
N PRO A 152 -9.47 6.91 -9.45
CA PRO A 152 -9.57 8.25 -8.90
C PRO A 152 -10.74 9.00 -9.55
N ILE A 153 -11.43 9.81 -8.73
CA ILE A 153 -12.58 10.62 -9.16
C ILE A 153 -12.16 11.65 -10.23
N ASP A 154 -10.88 12.02 -10.23
CA ASP A 154 -10.31 13.07 -11.07
C ASP A 154 -10.31 12.73 -12.57
N ARG A 155 -10.58 11.48 -12.99
CA ARG A 155 -10.78 11.17 -14.42
C ARG A 155 -12.09 11.70 -15.01
N TRP A 156 -13.01 12.21 -14.18
CA TRP A 156 -14.26 12.83 -14.64
C TRP A 156 -14.14 14.36 -14.78
N ILE A 157 -13.05 14.95 -14.31
CA ILE A 157 -12.72 16.36 -14.46
C ILE A 157 -11.55 16.38 -15.44
N LYS A 158 -11.68 17.05 -16.59
CA LYS A 158 -10.54 17.21 -17.53
C LYS A 158 -9.28 17.58 -16.73
N PRO A 159 -8.13 16.92 -16.98
CA PRO A 159 -6.92 17.22 -16.24
C PRO A 159 -6.63 18.71 -16.39
N ARG A 160 -6.70 19.47 -15.30
CA ARG A 160 -5.93 20.71 -15.23
C ARG A 160 -4.49 20.23 -15.21
N ALA A 161 -3.79 20.47 -16.32
CA ALA A 161 -2.37 20.20 -16.44
C ALA A 161 -1.69 20.63 -15.13
N CYS A 162 -1.09 19.69 -14.42
CA CYS A 162 -0.10 20.03 -13.42
C CYS A 162 1.00 20.77 -14.19
N GLY A 163 1.05 22.09 -14.01
CA GLY A 163 2.00 22.97 -14.66
C GLY A 163 3.41 22.50 -14.37
N ALA A 164 4.19 22.40 -15.44
CA ALA A 164 5.65 22.38 -15.40
C ALA A 164 6.19 23.70 -14.85
#